data_AF-A0A9E4EXY9-F1
#
_entry.id   AF-A0A9E4EXY9-F1
#
_cell.length_a   1.000
_cell.length_b   1.000
_cell.length_c   1.000
_cell.angle_alpha   90.00
_cell.angle_beta   90.00
_cell.angle_gamma   90.00
#
_symmetry.space_group_name_H-M   'P 1'
#
loop_
_entity.id
_entity.type
_entity.pdbx_description
1 polymer ?
#
loop_
_entity_poly.entity_id
_entity_poly.type
_entity_poly.pdbx_seq_one_letter_code
_entity_poly.pdbx_strand_id
1 'polypeptide(L)' 'DAVEAVSFALLAWGTLTGQANNLPSVTGAREAVCLGNITPGRNFASLMRRFLNSM' A
#
# COMPACT_ATOMS: atom_id res chain seq x y z
N ASP A 1 -9.77 5.53 18.70
CA ASP A 1 -8.89 4.33 18.81
C ASP A 1 -8.70 3.53 17.51
N ALA A 2 -8.80 4.14 16.32
CA ALA A 2 -8.58 3.42 15.05
C ALA A 2 -7.48 4.04 14.16
N VAL A 3 -6.84 5.12 14.63
CA VAL A 3 -5.93 5.92 13.79
C VAL A 3 -4.77 5.08 13.27
N GLU A 4 -4.14 4.27 14.11
CA GLU A 4 -3.00 3.43 13.70
C GLU A 4 -3.42 2.34 12.70
N ALA A 5 -4.53 1.64 12.97
CA ALA A 5 -5.04 0.60 12.09
C ALA A 5 -5.42 1.16 10.71
N VAL A 6 -6.09 2.32 10.67
CA VAL A 6 -6.44 3.01 9.42
C VAL A 6 -5.17 3.50 8.70
N SER A 7 -4.17 3.97 9.43
CA SER A 7 -2.88 4.36 8.85
C SER A 7 -2.22 3.20 8.11
N PHE A 8 -2.22 1.99 8.68
CA PHE A 8 -1.74 0.80 7.98
C PHE A 8 -2.57 0.44 6.74
N ALA A 9 -3.88 0.63 6.77
CA ALA A 9 -4.73 0.41 5.60
C ALA A 9 -4.39 1.39 4.46
N LEU A 10 -4.12 2.65 4.78
CA LEU A 10 -3.67 3.66 3.81
C LEU A 10 -2.28 3.32 3.24
N LEU A 11 -1.34 2.88 4.07
CA LEU A 11 -0.04 2.40 3.61
C LEU A 11 -0.19 1.23 2.64
N ALA A 12 -1.03 0.25 2.97
CA ALA A 12 -1.30 -0.90 2.11
C ALA A 12 -1.95 -0.51 0.78
N TRP A 13 -2.82 0.50 0.76
CA TRP A 13 -3.37 1.04 -0.48
C TRP A 13 -2.29 1.65 -1.38
N GLY A 14 -1.34 2.40 -0.80
CA GLY A 14 -0.17 2.89 -1.52
C GLY A 14 0.65 1.75 -2.12
N THR A 15 0.88 0.68 -1.35
CA THR A 15 1.56 -0.53 -1.85
C THR A 15 0.81 -1.19 -3.02
N LEU A 16 -0.51 -1.31 -2.91
CA LEU A 16 -1.36 -1.95 -3.93
C LEU A 16 -1.36 -1.18 -5.25
N THR A 17 -1.33 0.15 -5.18
CA THR A 17 -1.37 1.06 -6.34
C THR A 17 0.00 1.47 -6.86
N GLY A 18 1.08 1.06 -6.19
CA GLY A 18 2.45 1.44 -6.55
C GLY A 18 2.78 2.91 -6.24
N GLN A 19 2.03 3.55 -5.34
CA GLN A 19 2.26 4.93 -4.93
C GLN A 19 3.24 5.01 -3.74
N ALA A 20 4.08 6.05 -3.71
CA ALA A 20 4.91 6.32 -2.56
C ALA A 20 4.03 6.60 -1.32
N ASN A 21 4.37 5.98 -0.19
CA ASN A 21 3.58 6.02 1.04
C ASN A 21 4.45 6.30 2.29
N ASN A 22 5.72 6.66 2.10
CA ASN A 22 6.52 7.32 3.12
C ASN A 22 6.47 8.85 2.93
N LEU A 23 6.88 9.58 3.97
CA LEU A 23 7.12 11.02 3.90
C LEU A 23 8.59 11.29 4.27
N PRO A 24 9.46 11.65 3.30
CA PRO A 24 10.89 11.85 3.56
C PRO A 24 11.20 12.86 4.66
N SER A 25 10.46 13.97 4.72
CA SER A 25 10.64 15.00 5.76
C SER A 25 10.33 14.51 7.18
N VAL A 26 9.59 13.42 7.34
CA VAL A 26 9.27 12.80 8.63
C VAL A 26 10.19 11.62 8.92
N THR A 27 10.57 10.86 7.89
CA THR A 27 11.34 9.61 8.03
C THR A 27 12.85 9.77 7.92
N GLY A 28 13.33 10.90 7.37
CA GLY A 28 14.75 11.11 7.04
C GLY A 28 15.22 10.32 5.80
N ALA A 29 14.30 9.70 5.06
CA ALA A 29 14.63 9.02 3.80
C ALA A 29 15.13 10.01 2.74
N ARG A 30 15.95 9.54 1.80
CA ARG A 30 16.48 10.37 0.71
C ARG A 30 15.41 10.78 -0.31
N GLU A 31 14.42 9.92 -0.52
CA GLU A 31 13.38 10.11 -1.52
C GLU A 31 12.07 9.44 -1.09
N ALA A 32 10.99 9.81 -1.76
CA ALA A 32 9.69 9.19 -1.58
C ALA A 32 9.66 7.83 -2.28
N VAL A 33 9.30 6.77 -1.56
CA VAL A 33 9.28 5.38 -2.01
C VAL A 33 7.99 4.69 -1.61
N CYS A 34 7.61 3.68 -2.39
CA CYS A 34 6.55 2.75 -2.03
C CYS A 34 7.09 1.75 -0.98
N LEU A 35 6.56 1.82 0.24
CA LEU A 35 6.82 0.86 1.32
C LEU A 35 5.87 -0.33 1.22
N GLY A 36 6.20 -1.40 1.95
CA GLY A 36 5.38 -2.60 2.09
C GLY A 36 5.69 -3.67 1.03
N ASN A 37 5.12 -4.85 1.24
CA ASN A 37 5.20 -5.97 0.30
C ASN A 37 3.83 -6.67 0.26
N ILE A 38 3.43 -7.13 -0.93
CA ILE A 38 2.22 -7.93 -1.08
C ILE A 38 2.60 -9.40 -0.95
N THR A 39 2.04 -10.07 0.07
CA THR A 39 2.13 -11.52 0.21
C THR A 39 0.87 -12.17 -0.37
N PRO A 40 0.95 -12.90 -1.50
CA PRO A 40 -0.22 -13.46 -2.16
C PRO A 40 -0.96 -14.48 -1.28
N GLY A 41 -2.23 -14.19 -0.96
CA GLY A 41 -3.16 -15.14 -0.35
C GLY A 41 -3.91 -15.98 -1.38
N ARG A 42 -4.76 -16.90 -0.92
CA ARG A 42 -5.56 -17.80 -1.79
C ARG A 42 -6.40 -17.07 -2.85
N ASN A 43 -6.86 -15.86 -2.56
CA ASN A 43 -7.70 -15.07 -3.44
C ASN A 43 -6.93 -14.07 -4.33
N PHE A 44 -5.59 -14.02 -4.25
CA PHE A 44 -4.79 -12.96 -4.87
C PHE A 44 -5.09 -12.77 -6.36
N ALA A 45 -5.02 -13.84 -7.17
CA ALA A 45 -5.22 -13.74 -8.62
C ALA A 45 -6.62 -13.23 -9.00
N SER A 46 -7.67 -13.71 -8.32
CA SER A 46 -9.05 -13.27 -8.56
C SER A 46 -9.28 -11.83 -8.12
N LEU A 47 -8.74 -11.45 -6.95
CA LEU A 47 -8.83 -10.09 -6.44
C LEU A 47 -8.12 -9.11 -7.37
N MET A 48 -6.87 -9.41 -7.76
CA MET A 48 -6.11 -8.54 -8.65
C MET A 48 -6.76 -8.40 -10.02
N ARG A 49 -7.34 -9.47 -10.57
CA ARG A 49 -8.10 -9.38 -11.82
C ARG A 49 -9.30 -8.43 -11.68
N ARG A 50 -10.06 -8.53 -10.58
CA ARG A 50 -11.19 -7.63 -10.32
C ARG A 50 -10.74 -6.18 -10.14
N PHE A 51 -9.65 -5.98 -9.40
CA PHE A 51 -9.08 -4.67 -9.14
C PHE A 51 -8.63 -3.98 -10.44
N LEU A 52 -7.83 -4.67 -11.26
CA LEU A 52 -7.33 -4.15 -12.53
C LEU A 52 -8.44 -3.88 -13.54
N ASN A 53 -9.55 -4.64 -13.51
CA ASN A 53 -10.71 -4.39 -14.37
C ASN A 53 -11.59 -3.24 -13.88
N SER A 54 -11.39 -2.75 -12.65
CA SER A 54 -12.15 -1.64 -12.06
C SER A 54 -11.39 -0.30 -12.08
N MET A 55 -10.14 -0.32 -12.54
CA MET A 55 -9.34 0.87 -12.86
C MET A 55 -9.59 1.29 -14.30
#